data_AF-A0A949UH37-F1
#
_entry.id   AF-A0A949UH37-F1
#
_cell.length_a   1.000
_cell.length_b   1.000
_cell.length_c   1.000
_cell.angle_alpha   90.00
_cell.angle_beta   90.00
_cell.angle_gamma   90.00
#
_symmetry.space_group_name_H-M   'P 1'
#
loop_
_entity.id
_entity.type
_entity.pdbx_description
1 polymer ?
#
loop_
_entity_poly.entity_id
_entity_poly.type
_entity_poly.pdbx_seq_one_letter_code
_entity_poly.pdbx_strand_id
1 'polypeptide(L)' 'MANTKSLTKQDRKKSKRASRKKRKSEKPLKSREYARGSQKRKVKKMVRGQAKR' A
#
# COMPACT_ATOMS: atom_id res chain seq x y z
N MET A 1 11.11 9.32 -1.74
CA MET A 1 11.84 8.10 -1.28
C MET A 1 13.19 8.13 -1.96
N ALA A 2 14.29 7.92 -1.22
CA ALA A 2 15.62 7.80 -1.82
C ALA A 2 15.57 6.86 -3.04
N ASN A 3 16.17 7.29 -4.15
CA ASN A 3 16.07 6.61 -5.43
C ASN A 3 16.65 5.18 -5.33
N THR A 4 15.78 4.17 -5.20
CA THR A 4 16.20 2.77 -5.02
C THR A 4 16.75 2.11 -6.30
N LYS A 5 17.04 2.89 -7.35
CA LYS A 5 17.51 2.39 -8.65
C LYS A 5 18.90 1.76 -8.56
N SER A 6 19.75 2.26 -7.67
CA SER A 6 21.11 1.76 -7.42
C SER A 6 21.17 0.64 -6.37
N LEU A 7 20.05 0.30 -5.71
CA LEU A 7 20.04 -0.71 -4.65
C LEU A 7 19.77 -2.10 -5.20
N THR A 8 20.49 -3.09 -4.66
CA THR A 8 20.19 -4.49 -4.94
C THR A 8 18.78 -4.85 -4.47
N LYS A 9 18.21 -5.91 -5.05
CA LYS A 9 16.86 -6.37 -4.72
C LYS A 9 16.69 -6.67 -3.23
N GLN A 10 17.75 -7.15 -2.56
CA GLN A 10 17.70 -7.52 -1.14
C GLN A 10 17.69 -6.28 -0.24
N ASP A 11 18.50 -5.28 -0.55
CA ASP A 11 18.58 -4.06 0.28
C ASP A 11 17.29 -3.24 0.17
N ARG A 12 16.71 -3.18 -1.03
CA ARG A 12 15.39 -2.59 -1.24
C ARG A 12 14.30 -3.32 -0.45
N LYS A 13 14.36 -4.65 -0.34
CA LYS A 13 13.41 -5.44 0.47
C LYS A 13 13.61 -5.17 1.97
N LYS A 14 14.85 -5.15 2.46
CA LYS A 14 15.18 -4.85 3.87
C LYS A 14 14.69 -3.45 4.26
N SER A 15 15.01 -2.44 3.47
CA SER A 15 14.56 -1.05 3.68
C SER A 15 13.02 -0.93 3.70
N LYS A 16 12.33 -1.51 2.71
CA LYS A 16 10.85 -1.54 2.69
C LYS A 16 10.24 -2.29 3.87
N ARG A 17 10.91 -3.34 4.38
CA ARG A 17 10.43 -4.09 5.55
C ARG A 17 10.60 -3.27 6.82
N ALA A 18 11.73 -2.59 6.99
CA ALA A 18 11.99 -1.70 8.12
C ALA A 18 10.98 -0.54 8.16
N SER A 19 10.73 0.13 7.04
CA SER A 19 9.74 1.21 6.98
C SER A 19 8.31 0.74 7.28
N ARG A 20 7.93 -0.45 6.81
CA ARG A 20 6.63 -1.06 7.16
C ARG A 20 6.51 -1.39 8.65
N LYS A 21 7.59 -1.85 9.29
CA LYS A 21 7.62 -2.10 10.74
C LYS A 21 7.46 -0.79 11.52
N LYS A 22 8.27 0.23 11.19
CA LYS A 22 8.19 1.57 11.80
C LYS A 22 6.80 2.18 11.66
N ARG A 23 6.18 2.09 10.47
CA ARG A 23 4.81 2.59 10.27
C ARG A 23 3.78 1.87 11.13
N LYS A 24 3.92 0.56 11.35
CA LYS A 24 2.99 -0.19 12.21
C LYS A 24 3.06 0.24 13.67
N SER A 25 4.25 0.58 14.16
CA SER A 25 4.44 1.03 15.55
C SER A 25 4.06 2.50 15.73
N GLU A 26 4.45 3.39 14.81
CA GLU A 26 4.21 4.83 14.93
C GLU A 26 2.78 5.24 14.57
N LYS A 27 2.19 4.58 13.56
CA LYS A 27 0.87 4.91 13.02
C LYS A 27 0.09 3.63 12.75
N PRO A 28 -0.37 2.92 13.81
CA PRO A 28 -1.18 1.73 13.65
C PRO A 28 -2.45 2.06 12.87
N LEU A 29 -2.75 1.23 11.86
CA LEU A 29 -3.97 1.39 11.08
C LEU A 29 -5.17 1.00 11.94
N LYS A 30 -6.24 1.81 11.88
CA LYS A 30 -7.51 1.49 12.52
C LYS A 30 -8.01 0.11 12.07
N SER A 31 -8.65 -0.61 12.99
CA SER A 31 -9.40 -1.82 12.66
C SER A 31 -10.46 -1.52 11.59
N ARG A 32 -10.81 -2.54 10.80
CA ARG A 32 -11.90 -2.37 9.82
C ARG A 32 -13.23 -2.44 10.58
N GLU A 33 -14.12 -1.50 10.29
CA GLU A 33 -15.50 -1.49 10.81
C GLU A 33 -16.39 -2.56 10.14
N TYR A 34 -15.89 -3.21 9.09
CA TYR A 34 -16.61 -4.21 8.31
C TYR A 34 -15.77 -5.47 8.11
N ALA A 35 -16.45 -6.61 7.99
CA ALA A 35 -15.81 -7.88 7.69
C ALA A 35 -15.01 -7.81 6.37
N ARG A 36 -13.87 -8.51 6.33
CA ARG A 36 -13.07 -8.59 5.10
C ARG A 36 -13.95 -9.12 3.96
N GLY A 37 -14.08 -8.35 2.88
CA GLY A 37 -14.85 -8.73 1.69
C GLY A 37 -16.34 -8.36 1.73
N SER A 38 -16.89 -7.92 2.87
CA SER A 38 -18.32 -7.56 2.94
C SER A 38 -18.63 -6.17 2.37
N GLN A 39 -17.72 -5.21 2.53
CA GLN A 39 -17.89 -3.89 1.92
C GLN A 39 -17.56 -3.97 0.43
N LYS A 40 -18.58 -4.19 -0.40
CA LYS A 40 -18.50 -3.96 -1.84
C LYS A 40 -18.09 -2.50 -2.04
N ARG A 41 -16.93 -2.26 -2.68
CA ARG A 41 -16.51 -0.89 -2.99
C ARG A 41 -17.61 -0.23 -3.81
N LYS A 42 -18.17 0.89 -3.36
CA LYS A 42 -19.06 1.76 -4.15
C LYS A 42 -18.24 2.46 -5.25
N VAL A 43 -17.53 1.71 -6.09
CA VAL A 43 -16.92 2.29 -7.30
C VAL A 43 -18.02 2.38 -8.34
N LYS A 44 -18.29 3.60 -8.81
CA LYS A 44 -18.91 3.79 -10.13
C LYS A 44 -18.03 2.98 -11.09
N LYS A 45 -18.59 2.01 -11.83
CA LYS A 45 -17.82 1.22 -12.80
C LYS A 45 -17.09 2.20 -13.72
N MET A 46 -15.78 2.40 -13.53
CA MET A 46 -14.98 3.10 -14.52
C MET A 46 -14.90 2.18 -15.72
N VAL A 47 -15.27 2.69 -16.89
CA VAL A 47 -15.12 1.96 -18.15
C VAL A 47 -13.65 1.55 -18.26
N ARG A 48 -13.38 0.27 -18.58
CA ARG A 48 -12.02 -0.23 -18.77
C ARG A 48 -11.28 0.71 -19.72
N GLY A 49 -10.18 1.32 -19.26
CA GLY A 49 -9.34 2.23 -20.06
C GLY A 49 -9.28 3.68 -19.59
N GLN A 50 -10.13 4.14 -18.67
CA GLN A 50 -10.00 5.49 -18.11
C GLN A 50 -8.98 5.56 -16.97
N ALA A 51 -7.70 5.40 -17.29
CA ALA A 51 -6.66 6.08 -16.51
C ALA A 51 -6.70 7.54 -16.94
N LYS A 52 -7.31 8.41 -16.13
CA LYS A 52 -7.23 9.85 -16.37
C LYS A 52 -5.76 10.27 -16.26
N ARG A 53 -5.21 10.74 -17.39
CA ARG A 53 -3.93 11.44 -17.49
C ARG A 53 -3.89 12.60 -16.51
#